data_AF-A0A3L8BZ81-F1
#
_entry.id   AF-A0A3L8BZ81-F1
#
_cell.length_a   1.000
_cell.length_b   1.000
_cell.length_c   1.000
_cell.angle_alpha   90.00
_cell.angle_beta   90.00
_cell.angle_gamma   90.00
#
_symmetry.space_group_name_H-M   'P 1'
#
loop_
_entity.id
_entity.type
_entity.pdbx_description
1 polymer ?
#
loop_
_entity_poly.entity_id
_entity_poly.type
_entity_poly.pdbx_seq_one_letter_code
_entity_poly.pdbx_strand_id
1 'polypeptide(L)' 'MNMPLYVIDIGARTPLGLHTAASAAAVRAAISSCSEHPYMIDQAGEPMAASMDALLEPELPCRERMLTMLNT' A
#
# COMPACT_ATOMS: atom_id res chain seq x y z
N MET A 1 -4.22 36.03 -13.10
CA MET A 1 -3.97 36.05 -11.64
C MET A 1 -3.69 34.61 -11.23
N ASN A 2 -2.48 34.31 -10.74
CA ASN A 2 -2.10 32.96 -10.35
C ASN A 2 -2.24 32.83 -8.83
N MET A 3 -3.25 32.11 -8.35
CA MET A 3 -3.49 31.93 -6.92
C MET A 3 -2.71 30.71 -6.41
N PRO A 4 -1.98 30.81 -5.28
CA PRO A 4 -1.23 29.68 -4.75
C PRO A 4 -2.15 28.58 -4.23
N LEU A 5 -1.75 27.33 -4.47
CA LEU A 5 -2.38 26.10 -3.94
C LEU A 5 -1.55 25.56 -2.77
N TYR A 6 -2.23 25.16 -1.71
CA TYR A 6 -1.62 24.62 -0.50
C TYR A 6 -2.16 23.23 -0.20
N VAL A 7 -1.27 22.34 0.25
CA VAL A 7 -1.65 21.07 0.85
C VAL A 7 -1.88 21.32 2.34
N ILE A 8 -3.10 21.10 2.80
CA ILE A 8 -3.50 21.36 4.20
C ILE A 8 -3.50 20.10 5.06
N ASP A 9 -3.54 18.92 4.45
CA ASP A 9 -3.56 17.64 5.15
C ASP A 9 -3.07 16.49 4.23
N ILE A 10 -2.72 15.36 4.84
CA ILE A 10 -2.28 14.14 4.16
C ILE A 10 -2.83 12.88 4.85
N GLY A 11 -3.29 11.94 4.03
CA GLY A 11 -3.66 10.59 4.46
C GLY A 11 -2.86 9.56 3.67
N ALA A 12 -2.51 8.45 4.32
CA ALA A 12 -1.83 7.34 3.66
C ALA A 12 -2.23 6.02 4.31
N ARG A 13 -2.49 5.01 3.47
CA ARG A 13 -2.61 3.59 3.86
C ARG A 13 -1.74 2.83 2.86
N THR A 14 -0.59 2.35 3.32
CA THR A 14 0.42 1.74 2.45
C THR A 14 0.89 0.41 3.04
N PRO A 15 1.44 -0.49 2.21
CA PRO A 15 2.12 -1.70 2.68
C PRO A 15 3.28 -1.46 3.65
N LEU A 16 3.86 -0.25 3.69
CA LEU A 16 4.95 0.11 4.61
C LEU A 16 4.43 0.62 5.97
N GLY A 17 3.16 1.02 6.03
CA GLY A 17 2.52 1.54 7.23
C GLY A 17 1.08 1.97 6.95
N LEU A 18 0.18 1.63 7.86
CA LEU A 18 -1.27 1.83 7.66
C LEU A 18 -1.73 3.28 7.87
N HIS A 19 -0.82 4.15 8.32
CA HIS A 19 -1.05 5.59 8.47
C HIS A 19 0.20 6.39 8.05
N THR A 20 0.01 7.69 7.84
CA THR A 20 1.03 8.63 7.35
C THR A 20 2.35 8.57 8.12
N ALA A 21 2.30 8.66 9.45
CA ALA A 21 3.51 8.67 10.28
C ALA A 21 4.32 7.36 10.18
N ALA A 22 3.64 6.21 10.20
CA ALA A 22 4.29 4.90 10.09
C ALA A 22 4.90 4.70 8.71
N SER A 23 4.15 5.01 7.64
CA SER A 23 4.66 4.95 6.26
C SER A 23 5.94 5.79 6.10
N ALA A 24 5.91 7.04 6.58
CA ALA A 24 7.05 7.94 6.46
C ALA A 24 8.25 7.47 7.30
N ALA A 25 8.02 6.88 8.48
CA ALA A 25 9.07 6.30 9.30
C ALA A 25 9.72 5.09 8.63
N ALA A 26 8.92 4.18 8.07
CA ALA A 26 9.41 3.01 7.35
C ALA A 26 10.29 3.38 6.14
N VAL A 27 9.86 4.37 5.35
CA VAL A 27 10.67 4.91 4.24
C VAL A 27 12.00 5.48 4.73
N ARG A 28 11.98 6.31 5.79
CA ARG A 28 13.22 6.88 6.36
C ARG A 28 14.16 5.82 6.94
N ALA A 29 13.61 4.72 7.44
CA ALA A 29 14.36 3.58 7.94
C ALA A 29 14.81 2.61 6.83
N ALA A 30 14.54 2.90 5.56
CA ALA A 30 14.82 2.04 4.41
C ALA A 30 14.22 0.63 4.53
N ILE A 31 13.04 0.52 5.14
CA ILE A 31 12.30 -0.74 5.26
C ILE A 31 11.63 -1.04 3.92
N SER A 32 11.79 -2.27 3.43
CA SER A 32 11.05 -2.82 2.29
C SER A 32 9.93 -3.72 2.78
N SER A 33 8.75 -3.61 2.17
CA SER A 33 7.63 -4.54 2.35
C SER A 33 7.41 -5.44 1.13
N CYS A 34 8.39 -5.51 0.23
CA CYS A 34 8.30 -6.38 -0.93
C CYS A 34 8.37 -7.86 -0.50
N SER A 35 7.38 -8.65 -0.91
CA SER A 35 7.33 -10.09 -0.70
C SER A 35 6.76 -10.77 -1.94
N GLU A 36 6.84 -12.10 -2.00
CA GLU A 36 6.19 -12.87 -3.05
C GLU A 36 4.67 -12.82 -2.91
N HIS A 37 3.96 -12.61 -4.01
CA HIS A 37 2.51 -12.70 -4.05
C HIS A 37 2.10 -14.17 -3.95
N PRO A 38 1.12 -14.54 -3.11
CA PRO A 38 0.79 -15.95 -2.82
C PRO A 38 0.24 -16.77 -4.00
N TYR A 39 -0.12 -16.13 -5.12
CA TYR A 39 -0.77 -16.81 -6.24
C TYR A 39 -0.59 -16.10 -7.59
N MET A 40 -0.12 -14.85 -7.61
CA MET A 40 0.17 -14.17 -8.86
C MET A 40 1.52 -14.64 -9.36
N ILE A 41 1.50 -15.37 -10.47
CA ILE A 41 2.69 -15.91 -11.13
C ILE A 41 3.01 -15.06 -12.35
N ASP A 42 4.28 -14.77 -12.57
CA ASP A 42 4.74 -14.04 -13.73
C ASP A 42 4.82 -14.92 -15.01
N GLN A 43 5.36 -14.38 -16.10
CA GLN A 43 5.48 -15.11 -17.37
C GLN A 43 6.60 -16.16 -17.37
N ALA A 44 7.53 -16.10 -16.42
CA ALA A 44 8.62 -17.06 -16.25
C ALA A 44 8.20 -18.24 -15.35
N GLY A 45 7.05 -18.14 -14.66
CA GLY A 45 6.58 -19.16 -13.74
C GLY A 45 6.94 -18.89 -12.28
N GLU A 46 7.48 -17.71 -11.97
CA GLU A 46 7.91 -17.33 -10.62
C GLU A 46 6.83 -16.49 -9.91
N PRO A 47 6.72 -16.54 -8.57
CA PRO A 47 5.85 -15.65 -7.83
C PRO A 47 6.18 -14.18 -8.07
N MET A 48 5.16 -13.37 -8.38
CA MET A 48 5.34 -11.94 -8.59
C MET A 48 5.73 -11.25 -7.29
N ALA A 49 6.79 -10.46 -7.32
CA ALA A 49 7.16 -9.59 -6.19
C ALA A 49 6.14 -8.43 -6.05
N ALA A 50 5.59 -8.25 -4.85
CA ALA A 50 4.59 -7.24 -4.55
C ALA A 50 4.75 -6.68 -3.12
N SER A 51 4.27 -5.45 -2.91
CA SER A 51 4.05 -4.92 -1.57
C SER A 51 2.56 -4.94 -1.29
N MET A 52 2.15 -5.82 -0.37
CA MET A 52 0.74 -6.06 -0.05
C MET A 52 0.35 -5.39 1.27
N ASP A 53 -0.92 -5.02 1.39
CA ASP A 53 -1.44 -4.48 2.63
C ASP A 53 -1.50 -5.57 3.71
N ALA A 54 -0.87 -5.35 4.86
CA ALA A 54 -0.73 -6.37 5.89
C ALA A 54 -2.04 -6.77 6.59
N LEU A 55 -3.13 -5.99 6.42
CA LEU A 55 -4.43 -6.28 7.04
C LEU A 55 -5.47 -6.83 6.05
N LEU A 56 -5.16 -6.89 4.76
CA LEU A 56 -6.12 -7.34 3.75
C LEU A 56 -5.74 -8.68 3.16
N GLU A 57 -6.71 -9.58 3.11
CA GLU A 57 -6.54 -10.85 2.41
C GLU A 57 -6.13 -10.61 0.94
N PRO A 58 -5.12 -11.33 0.43
CA PRO A 58 -4.68 -11.23 -0.96
C PRO A 58 -5.82 -11.45 -1.96
N GLU A 59 -6.68 -12.42 -1.68
CA GLU A 59 -7.80 -12.84 -2.54
C GLU A 59 -8.97 -11.84 -2.55
N LEU A 60 -8.93 -10.80 -1.69
CA LEU A 60 -10.03 -9.85 -1.57
C LEU A 60 -10.24 -9.10 -2.90
N PRO A 61 -11.43 -9.19 -3.52
CA PRO A 61 -11.66 -8.54 -4.81
C PRO A 61 -11.57 -7.02 -4.70
N CYS A 62 -11.27 -6.34 -5.80
CA CYS A 62 -10.91 -4.92 -5.78
C CYS A 62 -11.96 -4.03 -5.09
N ARG A 63 -13.26 -4.29 -5.29
CA ARG A 63 -14.32 -3.48 -4.68
C ARG A 63 -14.33 -3.64 -3.16
N GLU A 64 -14.36 -4.88 -2.69
CA GLU A 64 -14.35 -5.23 -1.27
C GLU A 64 -13.06 -4.75 -0.62
N ARG A 65 -11.92 -4.84 -1.32
CA ARG A 65 -10.65 -4.28 -0.91
C ARG A 65 -10.77 -2.81 -0.59
N MET A 66 -11.24 -1.99 -1.54
CA MET A 66 -11.40 -0.55 -1.33
C MET A 66 -12.34 -0.23 -0.16
N LEU A 67 -13.42 -1.00 0.01
CA LEU A 67 -14.33 -0.84 1.14
C LEU A 67 -13.68 -1.21 2.48
N THR A 68 -12.88 -2.27 2.53
CA THR A 68 -12.16 -2.65 3.75
C THR A 68 -11.07 -1.64 4.10
N MET A 69 -10.38 -1.05 3.09
CA MET A 69 -9.41 0.04 3.30
C MET A 69 -10.01 1.26 4.00
N LEU A 70 -11.31 1.51 3.83
CA LEU A 70 -12.00 2.62 4.50
C LEU A 70 -12.26 2.35 5.98
N ASN A 71 -12.41 1.07 6.35
CA ASN A 71 -12.87 0.64 7.66
C ASN A 71 -11.74 0.12 8.58
N THR A 72 -10.50 0.06 8.08
CA THR A 72 -9.32 -0.50 8.75
C THR A 72 -8.09 0.36 8.52
#